data_AF-A0YGA0-F1
#
_entry.id   AF-A0YGA0-F1
#
_cell.length_a   1.000
_cell.length_b   1.000
_cell.length_c   1.000
_cell.angle_alpha   90.00
_cell.angle_beta   90.00
_cell.angle_gamma   90.00
#
_symmetry.space_group_name_H-M   'P 1'
#
loop_
_entity.id
_entity.type
_entity.pdbx_description
1 polymer ?
#
loop_
_entity_poly.entity_id
_entity_poly.type
_entity_poly.pdbx_seq_one_letter_code
_entity_poly.pdbx_strand_id
1 'polypeptide(L)'
;MISDAPTTLSELVVLTVDSESYTPTTVDLAIDMAASLKTRLQALFIEDEELLRAADLPFTREIAFPSAMARVTDANIMQRSVQTIATQFKQYLGTRAQASKVPWSYDYIRGCSRDVGLVGKPDVVYTIVSQAIYHRPRYQYRRHSRKLLMIENHSPHLYKALELIVRSFRNDPIEVLWIKNDSATTEPDVVKQYPALSGKNNLTTVQLEHSQLQQVVADRNMTFDYAIMSRNESADSLNEIFKQLRCPIILVS
;
A
#
# COMPACT_ATOMS: atom_id res chain seq x y z
N MET A 1 5.84 -40.07 -24.05
CA MET A 1 6.56 -38.78 -24.03
C MET A 1 5.64 -37.76 -23.39
N ILE A 2 5.81 -37.54 -22.10
CA ILE A 2 5.02 -36.61 -21.30
C ILE A 2 5.71 -35.25 -21.47
N SER A 3 5.04 -34.33 -22.17
CA SER A 3 5.50 -32.95 -22.28
C SER A 3 5.24 -32.27 -20.94
N ASP A 4 6.31 -31.95 -20.24
CA ASP A 4 6.36 -31.15 -19.03
C ASP A 4 5.94 -29.71 -19.41
N ALA A 5 4.65 -29.40 -19.29
CA ALA A 5 4.16 -28.04 -19.43
C ALA A 5 4.56 -27.27 -18.15
N PRO A 6 5.24 -26.12 -18.25
CA PRO A 6 5.65 -25.39 -17.08
C PRO A 6 4.38 -24.96 -16.32
N THR A 7 4.30 -25.37 -15.05
CA THR A 7 3.31 -24.89 -14.09
C THR A 7 3.22 -23.37 -14.22
N THR A 8 2.12 -22.88 -14.77
CA THR A 8 1.85 -21.45 -14.88
C THR A 8 1.94 -20.86 -13.49
N LEU A 9 2.90 -19.97 -13.25
CA LEU A 9 2.92 -19.09 -12.08
C LEU A 9 1.66 -18.20 -12.17
N SER A 10 0.54 -18.68 -11.64
CA SER A 10 -0.78 -18.06 -11.71
C SER A 10 -0.99 -16.98 -10.63
N GLU A 11 0.03 -16.69 -9.83
CA GLU A 11 -0.02 -15.69 -8.77
C GLU A 11 0.87 -14.51 -9.14
N LEU A 12 0.45 -13.28 -8.83
CA LEU A 12 1.15 -12.04 -9.15
C LEU A 12 1.02 -11.07 -7.98
N VAL A 13 2.12 -10.40 -7.64
CA VAL A 13 2.10 -9.22 -6.78
C VAL A 13 2.21 -7.98 -7.65
N VAL A 14 1.33 -7.01 -7.43
CA VAL A 14 1.37 -5.70 -8.10
C VAL A 14 1.67 -4.62 -7.08
N LEU A 15 2.57 -3.72 -7.43
CA LEU A 15 2.86 -2.49 -6.68
C LEU A 15 2.53 -1.30 -7.56
N THR A 16 1.64 -0.41 -7.13
CA THR A 16 1.38 0.86 -7.78
C THR A 16 1.96 2.00 -6.95
N VAL A 17 2.74 2.87 -7.58
CA VAL A 17 3.32 4.07 -6.96
C VAL A 17 3.23 5.25 -7.91
N ASP A 18 3.22 6.45 -7.36
CA ASP A 18 3.43 7.71 -8.07
C ASP A 18 4.60 8.49 -7.44
N SER A 19 4.82 9.72 -7.90
CA SER A 19 5.89 10.59 -7.40
C SER A 19 5.72 11.01 -5.93
N GLU A 20 4.50 11.01 -5.41
CA GLU A 20 4.18 11.44 -4.04
C GLU A 20 4.12 10.26 -3.05
N SER A 21 3.80 9.07 -3.55
CA SER A 21 3.57 7.86 -2.77
C SER A 21 4.78 6.94 -2.67
N TYR A 22 5.82 7.16 -3.49
CA TYR A 22 7.00 6.30 -3.49
C TYR A 22 7.73 6.32 -2.15
N THR A 23 7.86 5.14 -1.53
CA THR A 23 8.75 4.93 -0.38
C THR A 23 9.55 3.63 -0.54
N PRO A 24 10.82 3.59 -0.10
CA PRO A 24 11.62 2.36 -0.07
C PRO A 24 10.94 1.22 0.72
N THR A 25 10.26 1.56 1.82
CA THR A 25 9.57 0.59 2.69
C THR A 25 8.43 -0.14 1.97
N THR A 26 7.69 0.53 1.09
CA THR A 26 6.62 -0.12 0.35
C THR A 26 7.16 -1.03 -0.77
N VAL A 27 8.30 -0.68 -1.36
CA VAL A 27 9.00 -1.55 -2.32
C VAL A 27 9.51 -2.80 -1.64
N ASP A 28 10.14 -2.67 -0.48
CA ASP A 28 10.64 -3.79 0.30
C ASP A 28 9.49 -4.75 0.67
N LEU A 29 8.35 -4.21 1.13
CA LEU A 29 7.17 -5.02 1.44
C LEU A 29 6.63 -5.77 0.21
N ALA A 30 6.58 -5.13 -0.96
CA ALA A 30 6.13 -5.78 -2.19
C ALA A 30 7.04 -6.94 -2.62
N ILE A 31 8.35 -6.76 -2.45
CA ILE A 31 9.35 -7.80 -2.71
C ILE A 31 9.21 -8.94 -1.71
N ASP A 32 9.02 -8.64 -0.42
CA ASP A 32 8.82 -9.65 0.62
C ASP A 32 7.53 -10.45 0.38
N MET A 33 6.46 -9.80 -0.06
CA MET A 33 5.22 -10.46 -0.47
C MET A 33 5.45 -11.39 -1.65
N ALA A 34 6.08 -10.92 -2.72
CA ALA A 34 6.38 -11.74 -3.90
C ALA A 34 7.31 -12.90 -3.58
N ALA A 35 8.34 -12.68 -2.77
CA ALA A 35 9.26 -13.72 -2.30
C ALA A 35 8.55 -14.77 -1.45
N SER A 36 7.64 -14.35 -0.56
CA SER A 36 6.88 -15.28 0.29
C SER A 36 5.98 -16.21 -0.52
N LEU A 37 5.43 -15.72 -1.63
CA LEU A 37 4.62 -16.49 -2.58
C LEU A 37 5.45 -17.20 -3.65
N LYS A 38 6.78 -16.99 -3.67
CA LYS A 38 7.67 -17.46 -4.75
C LYS A 38 7.18 -17.06 -6.14
N THR A 39 6.65 -15.85 -6.26
CA THR A 39 6.11 -15.34 -7.51
C THR A 39 6.80 -14.06 -8.00
N ARG A 40 6.37 -13.54 -9.15
CA ARG A 40 6.85 -12.32 -9.76
C ARG A 40 6.16 -11.07 -9.19
N LEU A 41 6.88 -9.95 -9.25
CA LEU A 41 6.40 -8.61 -8.90
C LEU A 41 6.24 -7.76 -10.16
N GLN A 42 5.05 -7.22 -10.41
CA GLN A 42 4.84 -6.16 -11.40
C GLN A 42 4.77 -4.81 -10.70
N ALA A 43 5.71 -3.92 -10.99
CA ALA A 43 5.73 -2.57 -10.47
C ALA A 43 5.22 -1.59 -11.53
N LEU A 44 4.23 -0.77 -11.17
CA LEU A 44 3.66 0.28 -12.00
C LEU A 44 4.00 1.63 -11.39
N PHE A 45 4.77 2.44 -12.11
CA PHE A 45 4.95 3.85 -11.78
C PHE A 45 3.96 4.68 -12.58
N ILE A 46 3.18 5.49 -11.89
CA ILE A 46 2.01 6.17 -12.42
C ILE A 46 2.27 7.66 -12.44
N GLU A 47 2.31 8.22 -13.64
CA GLU A 47 2.36 9.66 -13.89
C GLU A 47 0.93 10.22 -13.85
N ASP A 48 0.66 11.08 -12.87
CA ASP A 48 -0.63 11.75 -12.73
C ASP A 48 -0.79 12.82 -13.83
N GLU A 49 -1.66 12.54 -14.79
CA GLU A 49 -1.94 13.46 -15.89
C GLU A 49 -2.71 14.71 -15.45
N GLU A 50 -3.54 14.62 -14.42
CA GLU A 50 -4.28 15.78 -13.91
C GLU A 50 -3.32 16.78 -13.29
N LEU A 51 -2.29 16.28 -12.60
CA LEU A 51 -1.25 17.10 -12.02
C LEU A 51 -0.44 17.86 -13.08
N LEU A 52 -0.05 17.19 -14.17
CA LEU A 52 0.64 17.83 -15.30
C LEU A 52 -0.26 18.81 -16.05
N ARG A 53 -1.52 18.45 -16.28
CA ARG A 53 -2.51 19.36 -16.88
C ARG A 53 -2.72 20.61 -16.04
N ALA A 54 -2.78 20.46 -14.71
CA ALA A 54 -2.91 21.59 -13.80
C ALA A 54 -1.67 22.49 -13.84
N ALA A 55 -0.48 21.91 -13.96
CA ALA A 55 0.78 22.65 -14.05
C ALA A 55 0.88 23.56 -15.29
N ASP A 56 0.19 23.22 -16.39
CA ASP A 56 0.15 24.02 -17.62
C ASP A 56 -0.81 25.22 -17.56
N LEU A 57 -1.66 25.32 -16.53
CA LEU A 57 -2.62 26.44 -16.45
C LEU A 57 -1.92 27.74 -16.02
N PRO A 58 -2.24 28.89 -16.63
CA PRO A 58 -1.52 30.15 -16.44
C PRO A 58 -1.67 30.75 -15.03
N PHE A 59 -2.66 30.30 -14.27
CA PHE A 59 -2.92 30.71 -12.90
C PHE A 59 -2.36 29.74 -11.85
N THR A 60 -1.78 28.61 -12.26
CA THR A 60 -1.23 27.64 -11.31
C THR A 60 0.04 28.17 -10.67
N ARG A 61 0.16 27.89 -9.38
CA ARG A 61 1.30 28.23 -8.55
C ARG A 61 1.72 26.99 -7.78
N GLU A 62 3.03 26.77 -7.70
CA GLU A 62 3.63 25.76 -6.84
C GLU A 62 4.03 26.43 -5.52
N ILE A 63 3.74 25.78 -4.39
CA ILE A 63 4.22 26.20 -3.07
C ILE A 63 5.39 25.30 -2.70
N ALA A 64 6.60 25.85 -2.70
CA ALA A 64 7.79 25.08 -2.37
C ALA A 64 7.83 24.77 -0.86
N PHE A 65 7.83 23.49 -0.49
CA PHE A 65 7.83 23.04 0.91
C PHE A 65 8.95 23.67 1.78
N PRO A 66 10.23 23.76 1.34
CA PRO A 66 11.29 24.30 2.20
C PRO A 66 11.26 25.82 2.38
N SER A 67 10.62 26.58 1.49
CA SER A 67 10.61 28.05 1.55
C SER A 67 9.23 28.65 1.80
N ALA A 68 8.16 27.86 1.72
CA ALA A 68 6.77 28.29 1.73
C ALA A 68 6.45 29.40 0.70
N MET A 69 7.27 29.52 -0.35
CA MET A 69 7.11 30.54 -1.38
C MET A 69 6.28 30.01 -2.55
N ALA A 70 5.39 30.86 -3.06
CA ALA A 70 4.68 30.62 -4.30
C ALA A 70 5.55 30.97 -5.50
N ARG A 71 5.64 30.05 -6.46
CA ARG A 71 6.26 30.28 -7.77
C ARG A 71 5.32 29.88 -8.89
N VAL A 72 5.54 30.43 -10.09
CA VAL A 72 4.84 29.97 -11.30
C VAL A 72 5.21 28.50 -11.52
N THR A 73 4.22 27.67 -11.80
CA THR A 73 4.45 26.27 -12.10
C THR A 73 5.09 26.13 -13.48
N ASP A 74 6.11 25.31 -13.59
CA ASP A 74 6.75 24.95 -14.86
C ASP A 74 6.56 23.45 -15.08
N ALA A 75 5.68 23.10 -16.02
CA ALA A 75 5.35 21.72 -16.32
C ALA A 75 6.57 20.90 -16.79
N ASN A 76 7.57 21.52 -17.44
CA ASN A 76 8.78 20.82 -17.85
C ASN A 76 9.65 20.47 -16.65
N ILE A 77 9.79 21.40 -15.69
CA ILE A 77 10.52 21.14 -14.45
C ILE A 77 9.80 20.06 -13.65
N MET A 78 8.47 20.15 -13.56
CA MET A 78 7.64 19.16 -12.87
C MET A 78 7.79 17.76 -13.49
N GLN A 79 7.65 17.63 -14.81
CA GLN A 79 7.81 16.37 -15.52
C GLN A 79 9.19 15.76 -15.32
N ARG A 80 10.27 16.57 -15.37
CA ARG A 80 11.64 16.12 -15.08
C ARG A 80 11.77 15.61 -13.64
N SER A 81 11.10 16.25 -12.68
CA SER A 81 11.12 15.81 -11.29
C SER A 81 10.43 14.44 -11.12
N VAL A 82 9.28 14.24 -11.77
CA VAL A 82 8.56 12.95 -11.79
C VAL A 82 9.43 11.86 -12.43
N GLN A 83 10.07 12.13 -13.56
CA GLN A 83 10.98 11.18 -14.23
C GLN A 83 12.19 10.81 -13.36
N THR A 84 12.71 11.77 -12.60
CA THR A 84 13.81 11.53 -11.65
C THR A 84 13.37 10.56 -10.56
N ILE A 85 12.20 10.78 -9.96
CA ILE A 85 11.63 9.88 -8.94
C ILE A 85 11.35 8.50 -9.52
N ALA A 86 10.79 8.42 -10.72
CA ALA A 86 10.53 7.15 -11.42
C ALA A 86 11.82 6.35 -11.66
N THR A 87 12.91 7.04 -12.02
CA THR A 87 14.23 6.43 -12.21
C THR A 87 14.80 5.90 -10.90
N GLN A 88 14.69 6.69 -9.81
CA GLN A 88 15.11 6.27 -8.47
C GLN A 88 14.33 5.04 -8.00
N PHE A 89 13.01 5.05 -8.18
CA PHE A 89 12.14 3.92 -7.88
C PHE A 89 12.56 2.66 -8.66
N LYS A 90 12.74 2.76 -9.99
CA LYS A 90 13.17 1.63 -10.83
C LYS A 90 14.52 1.07 -10.39
N GLN A 91 15.49 1.93 -10.08
CA GLN A 91 16.82 1.52 -9.61
C GLN A 91 16.75 0.80 -8.26
N TYR A 92 15.97 1.35 -7.31
CA TYR A 92 15.79 0.75 -5.99
C TYR A 92 15.08 -0.61 -6.08
N LEU A 93 13.96 -0.66 -6.82
CA LEU A 93 13.23 -1.89 -7.11
C LEU A 93 14.15 -2.95 -7.73
N GLY A 94 14.88 -2.63 -8.79
CA GLY A 94 15.73 -3.59 -9.48
C GLY A 94 16.84 -4.14 -8.58
N THR A 95 17.50 -3.26 -7.82
CA THR A 95 18.55 -3.65 -6.87
C THR A 95 18.01 -4.61 -5.80
N ARG A 96 16.85 -4.27 -5.21
CA ARG A 96 16.26 -5.07 -4.12
C ARG A 96 15.66 -6.37 -4.63
N ALA A 97 14.94 -6.35 -5.75
CA ALA A 97 14.34 -7.55 -6.34
C ALA A 97 15.41 -8.55 -6.80
N GLN A 98 16.54 -8.07 -7.34
CA GLN A 98 17.67 -8.91 -7.70
C GLN A 98 18.31 -9.56 -6.46
N ALA A 99 18.52 -8.79 -5.39
CA ALA A 99 19.06 -9.32 -4.13
C ALA A 99 18.16 -10.43 -3.53
N SER A 100 16.84 -10.26 -3.64
CA SER A 100 15.84 -11.23 -3.16
C SER A 100 15.49 -12.33 -4.16
N LYS A 101 16.11 -12.34 -5.36
CA LYS A 101 15.84 -13.29 -6.45
C LYS A 101 14.37 -13.35 -6.89
N VAL A 102 13.67 -12.22 -6.79
CA VAL A 102 12.27 -12.09 -7.22
C VAL A 102 12.23 -11.67 -8.68
N PRO A 103 11.57 -12.43 -9.58
CA PRO A 103 11.33 -11.97 -10.95
C PRO A 103 10.48 -10.70 -10.92
N TRP A 104 10.87 -9.67 -11.68
CA TRP A 104 10.17 -8.40 -11.64
C TRP A 104 10.02 -7.76 -13.02
N SER A 105 8.97 -6.98 -13.18
CA SER A 105 8.76 -6.09 -14.33
C SER A 105 8.45 -4.68 -13.84
N TYR A 106 8.71 -3.71 -14.71
CA TYR A 106 8.45 -2.30 -14.44
C TYR A 106 7.80 -1.66 -15.65
N ASP A 107 6.67 -1.01 -15.42
CA ASP A 107 5.96 -0.22 -16.41
C ASP A 107 5.81 1.22 -15.91
N TYR A 108 6.00 2.17 -16.82
CA TYR A 108 5.70 3.58 -16.61
C TYR A 108 4.43 3.90 -17.38
N ILE A 109 3.36 4.22 -16.65
CA ILE A 109 2.03 4.46 -17.23
C ILE A 109 1.51 5.82 -16.79
N ARG A 110 0.54 6.32 -17.54
CA ARG A 110 -0.20 7.52 -17.19
C ARG A 110 -1.58 7.16 -16.64
N GLY A 111 -2.04 7.91 -15.64
CA GLY A 111 -3.38 7.74 -15.08
C GLY A 111 -3.46 8.08 -13.60
N CYS A 112 -4.51 7.59 -12.93
CA CYS A 112 -4.68 7.72 -11.49
C CYS A 112 -4.28 6.41 -10.80
N SER A 113 -3.43 6.49 -9.76
CA SER A 113 -2.95 5.30 -9.04
C SER A 113 -4.07 4.45 -8.45
N ARG A 114 -5.16 5.10 -8.02
CA ARG A 114 -6.36 4.44 -7.50
C ARG A 114 -7.03 3.58 -8.58
N ASP A 115 -7.29 4.16 -9.74
CA ASP A 115 -8.01 3.49 -10.82
C ASP A 115 -7.22 2.28 -11.33
N VAL A 116 -5.91 2.43 -11.49
CA VAL A 116 -5.02 1.35 -11.93
C VAL A 116 -4.94 0.23 -10.88
N GLY A 117 -4.79 0.58 -9.60
CA GLY A 117 -4.66 -0.40 -8.52
C GLY A 117 -5.93 -1.22 -8.28
N LEU A 118 -7.10 -0.65 -8.60
CA LEU A 118 -8.41 -1.28 -8.44
C LEU A 118 -8.77 -2.23 -9.59
N VAL A 119 -8.06 -2.20 -10.72
CA VAL A 119 -8.30 -3.16 -11.82
C VAL A 119 -7.94 -4.57 -11.35
N GLY A 120 -8.96 -5.34 -10.98
CA GLY A 120 -8.83 -6.75 -10.62
C GLY A 120 -8.34 -7.57 -11.81
N LYS A 121 -7.28 -8.35 -11.59
CA LYS A 121 -6.84 -9.41 -12.50
C LYS A 121 -6.90 -10.73 -11.73
N PRO A 122 -7.42 -11.81 -12.33
CA PRO A 122 -7.62 -13.09 -11.63
C PRO A 122 -6.32 -13.67 -11.07
N ASP A 123 -5.19 -13.37 -11.71
CA ASP A 123 -3.88 -13.89 -11.30
C ASP A 123 -3.20 -13.06 -10.20
N VAL A 124 -3.79 -11.94 -9.75
CA VAL A 124 -3.14 -11.03 -8.79
C VAL A 124 -3.58 -11.37 -7.38
N VAL A 125 -2.65 -11.85 -6.55
CA VAL A 125 -2.90 -12.18 -5.13
C VAL A 125 -2.86 -10.91 -4.27
N TYR A 126 -1.85 -10.06 -4.48
CA TYR A 126 -1.68 -8.81 -3.74
C TYR A 126 -1.60 -7.62 -4.71
N THR A 127 -2.34 -6.54 -4.42
CA THR A 127 -2.03 -5.22 -4.95
C THR A 127 -1.78 -4.23 -3.85
N ILE A 128 -0.57 -3.69 -3.87
CA ILE A 128 -0.13 -2.66 -2.96
C ILE A 128 -0.31 -1.33 -3.68
N VAL A 129 -1.32 -0.57 -3.27
CA VAL A 129 -1.53 0.79 -3.73
C VAL A 129 -0.88 1.73 -2.75
N SER A 130 0.29 2.25 -3.12
CA SER A 130 0.90 3.32 -2.36
C SER A 130 0.05 4.58 -2.48
N GLN A 131 -0.09 5.29 -1.37
CA GLN A 131 -0.77 6.58 -1.31
C GLN A 131 0.19 7.67 -0.86
N ALA A 132 -0.07 8.91 -1.27
CA ALA A 132 0.69 10.07 -0.83
C ALA A 132 0.65 10.17 0.70
N ILE A 133 1.81 9.94 1.34
CA ILE A 133 1.95 10.10 2.78
C ILE A 133 2.36 11.55 3.01
N TYR A 134 1.42 12.41 3.40
CA TYR A 134 1.78 13.75 3.86
C TYR A 134 2.73 13.61 5.05
N HIS A 135 4.01 13.90 4.83
CA HIS A 135 5.00 13.97 5.90
C HIS A 135 4.55 15.04 6.89
N ARG A 136 4.02 14.61 8.04
CA ARG A 136 3.88 15.53 9.16
C ARG A 136 5.27 16.08 9.48
N PRO A 137 5.42 17.39 9.73
CA PRO A 137 6.68 17.94 10.18
C PRO A 137 7.17 17.12 11.38
N ARG A 138 8.46 16.77 11.39
CA ARG A 138 9.16 15.84 12.31
C ARG A 138 9.10 16.20 13.81
N TYR A 139 8.19 17.08 14.23
CA TYR A 139 8.04 17.59 15.59
C TYR A 139 7.32 16.66 16.57
N GLN A 140 6.83 15.49 16.15
CA GLN A 140 6.15 14.55 17.03
C GLN A 140 6.81 13.15 16.99
N TYR A 141 8.04 13.05 17.48
CA TYR A 141 8.60 11.78 17.96
C TYR A 141 7.95 11.39 19.30
N ARG A 142 6.64 11.14 19.31
CA ARG A 142 6.11 10.18 20.27
C ARG A 142 6.22 8.82 19.61
N ARG A 143 6.75 7.82 20.33
CA ARG A 143 6.66 6.41 19.95
C ARG A 143 5.18 6.05 19.93
N HIS A 144 4.50 6.37 18.84
CA HIS A 144 3.14 5.94 18.61
C HIS A 144 3.17 4.46 18.23
N SER A 145 2.18 3.71 18.73
CA SER A 145 1.92 2.36 18.25
C SER A 145 1.69 2.41 16.74
N ARG A 146 2.33 1.52 16.00
CA ARG A 146 2.09 1.29 14.57
C ARG A 146 0.67 0.85 14.42
N LYS A 147 -0.13 1.55 13.61
CA LYS A 147 -1.56 1.23 13.47
C LYS A 147 -1.81 0.55 12.15
N LEU A 148 -2.45 -0.60 12.20
CA LEU A 148 -2.86 -1.36 11.03
C LEU A 148 -4.37 -1.39 10.97
N LEU A 149 -4.94 -1.00 9.84
CA LEU A 149 -6.36 -1.20 9.57
C LEU A 149 -6.54 -2.52 8.83
N MET A 150 -7.49 -3.34 9.26
CA MET A 150 -7.81 -4.59 8.61
C MET A 150 -9.31 -4.72 8.41
N ILE A 151 -9.74 -4.98 7.17
CA ILE A 151 -11.13 -5.26 6.81
C ILE A 151 -11.20 -6.74 6.44
N GLU A 152 -11.84 -7.51 7.32
CA GLU A 152 -11.77 -8.98 7.35
C GLU A 152 -12.73 -9.64 6.35
N ASN A 153 -12.23 -10.67 5.65
CA ASN A 153 -13.04 -11.54 4.79
C ASN A 153 -12.71 -13.05 4.95
N HIS A 154 -11.94 -13.43 5.97
CA HIS A 154 -11.44 -14.79 6.22
C HIS A 154 -10.49 -15.36 5.14
N SER A 155 -9.87 -14.53 4.28
CA SER A 155 -8.88 -15.00 3.30
C SER A 155 -7.54 -15.35 3.96
N PRO A 156 -6.97 -16.54 3.71
CA PRO A 156 -5.62 -16.90 4.19
C PRO A 156 -4.53 -15.93 3.74
N HIS A 157 -4.66 -15.33 2.56
CA HIS A 157 -3.71 -14.35 2.02
C HIS A 157 -3.71 -13.05 2.84
N LEU A 158 -4.84 -12.71 3.44
CA LEU A 158 -4.96 -11.50 4.24
C LEU A 158 -4.10 -11.61 5.51
N TYR A 159 -4.22 -12.74 6.22
CA TYR A 159 -3.39 -13.02 7.39
C TYR A 159 -1.91 -13.12 7.04
N LYS A 160 -1.58 -13.68 5.86
CA LYS A 160 -0.19 -13.74 5.40
C LYS A 160 0.38 -12.34 5.13
N ALA A 161 -0.40 -11.44 4.53
CA ALA A 161 -0.01 -10.05 4.37
C ALA A 161 0.23 -9.36 5.73
N LEU A 162 -0.66 -9.57 6.70
CA LEU A 162 -0.50 -9.06 8.06
C LEU A 162 0.81 -9.55 8.71
N GLU A 163 1.10 -10.85 8.58
CA GLU A 163 2.34 -11.44 9.09
C GLU A 163 3.59 -10.74 8.52
N LEU A 164 3.62 -10.50 7.20
CA LEU A 164 4.74 -9.85 6.54
C LEU A 164 4.91 -8.39 6.97
N ILE A 165 3.82 -7.64 7.10
CA ILE A 165 3.85 -6.26 7.60
C ILE A 165 4.35 -6.23 9.04
N VAL A 166 3.80 -7.08 9.91
CA VAL A 166 4.19 -7.16 11.32
C VAL A 166 5.67 -7.53 11.43
N ARG A 167 6.21 -8.40 10.58
CA ARG A 167 7.65 -8.73 10.54
C ARG A 167 8.50 -7.53 10.11
N SER A 168 8.01 -6.68 9.21
CA SER A 168 8.70 -5.45 8.79
C SER A 168 8.79 -4.41 9.91
N PHE A 169 7.81 -4.41 10.82
CA PHE A 169 7.84 -3.62 12.03
C PHE A 169 8.78 -4.29 13.02
N ARG A 170 9.77 -3.53 13.50
CA ARG A 170 10.77 -3.98 14.47
C ARG A 170 10.09 -4.29 15.83
N ASN A 171 10.67 -3.86 16.95
CA ASN A 171 10.04 -3.99 18.26
C ASN A 171 9.05 -2.84 18.57
N ASP A 172 8.63 -2.09 17.55
CA ASP A 172 7.62 -1.04 17.70
C ASP A 172 6.30 -1.67 18.22
N PRO A 173 5.57 -1.00 19.13
CA PRO A 173 4.22 -1.44 19.47
C PRO A 173 3.32 -1.38 18.25
N ILE A 174 2.42 -2.35 18.12
CA ILE A 174 1.53 -2.51 16.96
C ILE A 174 0.11 -2.63 17.48
N GLU A 175 -0.79 -1.82 16.95
CA GLU A 175 -2.22 -1.86 17.20
C GLU A 175 -2.93 -2.22 15.90
N VAL A 176 -3.62 -3.36 15.87
CA VAL A 176 -4.39 -3.79 14.69
C VAL A 176 -5.87 -3.53 14.94
N LEU A 177 -6.47 -2.67 14.11
CA LEU A 177 -7.88 -2.32 14.13
C LEU A 177 -8.62 -3.19 13.11
N TRP A 178 -9.54 -4.01 13.58
CA TRP A 178 -10.25 -5.01 12.78
C TRP A 178 -11.68 -4.57 12.57
N ILE A 179 -12.14 -4.55 11.33
CA ILE A 179 -13.52 -4.26 10.98
C ILE A 179 -14.19 -5.56 10.57
N LYS A 180 -15.21 -5.96 11.34
CA LYS A 180 -16.01 -7.15 11.08
C LYS A 180 -17.06 -6.82 10.00
N ASN A 181 -17.19 -7.68 8.98
CA ASN A 181 -18.10 -7.42 7.86
C ASN A 181 -19.56 -7.80 8.19
N ASP A 182 -19.85 -8.94 8.84
CA ASP A 182 -21.13 -9.19 9.52
C ASP A 182 -21.13 -10.46 10.39
N SER A 183 -21.92 -10.41 11.46
CA SER A 183 -22.48 -11.35 12.46
C SER A 183 -22.09 -12.84 12.62
N ALA A 184 -21.28 -13.49 11.77
CA ALA A 184 -21.10 -14.95 11.84
C ALA A 184 -19.65 -15.38 11.99
N THR A 185 -19.09 -15.14 13.17
CA THR A 185 -18.14 -16.06 13.85
C THR A 185 -17.73 -15.45 15.19
N THR A 186 -17.88 -16.27 16.22
CA THR A 186 -17.25 -16.15 17.54
C THR A 186 -15.80 -15.75 17.38
N GLU A 187 -15.30 -14.84 18.23
CA GLU A 187 -13.88 -14.46 18.33
C GLU A 187 -12.98 -15.64 17.92
N PRO A 188 -12.43 -15.65 16.70
CA PRO A 188 -11.22 -16.40 16.51
C PRO A 188 -10.24 -15.62 17.37
N ASP A 189 -9.81 -16.23 18.45
CA ASP A 189 -8.70 -15.74 19.24
C ASP A 189 -7.50 -15.71 18.26
N VAL A 190 -7.37 -14.63 17.48
CA VAL A 190 -6.47 -14.50 16.31
C VAL A 190 -5.03 -14.69 16.78
N VAL A 191 -4.79 -14.27 18.03
CA VAL A 191 -3.55 -14.52 18.76
C VAL A 191 -3.36 -16.01 19.04
N LYS A 192 -4.39 -16.82 19.28
CA LYS A 192 -4.26 -18.30 19.38
C LYS A 192 -4.22 -19.02 18.04
N GLN A 193 -4.90 -18.52 17.00
CA GLN A 193 -4.89 -19.15 15.67
C GLN A 193 -3.56 -18.97 14.94
N TYR A 194 -2.77 -17.95 15.27
CA TYR A 194 -1.50 -17.67 14.60
C TYR A 194 -0.34 -17.42 15.58
N PRO A 195 0.42 -18.47 15.94
CA PRO A 195 1.59 -18.42 16.83
C PRO A 195 2.64 -17.35 16.48
N ALA A 196 2.73 -16.97 15.20
CA ALA A 196 3.63 -15.96 14.70
C ALA A 196 3.31 -14.55 15.23
N LEU A 197 2.05 -14.29 15.58
CA LEU A 197 1.59 -13.04 16.21
C LEU A 197 1.64 -13.15 17.75
N SER A 198 1.48 -14.34 18.31
CA SER A 198 1.46 -14.58 19.78
C SER A 198 2.80 -14.37 20.47
N GLY A 199 3.92 -14.40 19.73
CA GLY A 199 5.26 -14.18 20.26
C GLY A 199 5.66 -12.69 20.39
N LYS A 200 4.85 -11.75 19.89
CA LYS A 200 5.13 -10.31 20.01
C LYS A 200 4.33 -9.72 21.17
N ASN A 201 4.99 -9.52 22.32
CA ASN A 201 4.41 -8.88 23.51
C ASN A 201 3.88 -7.45 23.29
N ASN A 202 4.12 -6.85 22.13
CA ASN A 202 3.75 -5.48 21.81
C ASN A 202 2.62 -5.37 20.76
N LEU A 203 1.89 -6.46 20.48
CA LEU A 203 0.74 -6.45 19.57
C LEU A 203 -0.57 -6.33 20.36
N THR A 204 -1.37 -5.30 20.09
CA THR A 204 -2.73 -5.13 20.59
C THR A 204 -3.73 -5.22 19.44
N THR A 205 -4.92 -5.74 19.72
CA THR A 205 -6.02 -5.81 18.74
C THR A 205 -7.21 -5.02 19.24
N VAL A 206 -7.87 -4.29 18.35
CA VAL A 206 -9.09 -3.53 18.62
C VAL A 206 -10.11 -3.94 17.58
N GLN A 207 -11.22 -4.49 18.03
CA GLN A 207 -12.33 -4.83 17.15
C GLN A 207 -13.29 -3.65 17.02
N LEU A 208 -13.73 -3.38 15.79
CA LEU A 208 -14.63 -2.30 15.42
C LEU A 208 -15.75 -2.86 14.53
N GLU A 209 -16.93 -2.27 14.67
CA GLU A 209 -18.07 -2.56 13.80
C GLU A 209 -17.93 -1.81 12.47
N HIS A 210 -18.54 -2.34 11.40
CA HIS A 210 -18.53 -1.69 10.09
C HIS A 210 -19.11 -0.26 10.14
N SER A 211 -20.07 0.01 11.04
CA SER A 211 -20.64 1.33 11.28
C SER A 211 -19.61 2.36 11.79
N GLN A 212 -18.53 1.91 12.42
CA GLN A 212 -17.47 2.77 12.96
C GLN A 212 -16.37 3.08 11.93
N LEU A 213 -16.32 2.36 10.80
CA LEU A 213 -15.30 2.52 9.75
C LEU A 213 -15.16 3.97 9.30
N GLN A 214 -16.28 4.62 8.96
CA GLN A 214 -16.28 6.01 8.48
C GLN A 214 -15.75 6.98 9.53
N GLN A 215 -16.11 6.79 10.80
CA GLN A 215 -15.61 7.63 11.89
C GLN A 215 -14.09 7.47 12.08
N VAL A 216 -13.60 6.24 11.99
CA VAL A 216 -12.19 5.90 12.20
C VAL A 216 -11.31 6.41 11.07
N VAL A 217 -11.77 6.26 9.83
CA VAL A 217 -11.03 6.70 8.64
C VAL A 217 -11.10 8.22 8.48
N ALA A 218 -12.19 8.87 8.90
CA ALA A 218 -12.31 10.34 8.89
C ALA A 218 -11.53 11.03 10.02
N ASP A 219 -11.16 10.32 11.10
CA ASP A 219 -10.40 10.90 12.21
C ASP A 219 -8.96 11.23 11.79
N ARG A 220 -8.67 12.51 11.58
CA ARG A 220 -7.34 13.00 11.20
C ARG A 220 -6.27 12.79 12.26
N ASN A 221 -6.65 12.52 13.52
CA ASN A 221 -5.70 12.16 14.58
C ASN A 221 -5.34 10.67 14.55
N MET A 222 -6.15 9.85 13.88
CA MET A 222 -5.87 8.44 13.65
C MET A 222 -5.09 8.28 12.34
N THR A 223 -3.84 7.83 12.45
CA THR A 223 -3.00 7.56 11.27
C THR A 223 -2.64 6.09 11.23
N PHE A 224 -2.80 5.48 10.07
CA PHE A 224 -2.44 4.10 9.82
C PHE A 224 -1.10 4.03 9.10
N ASP A 225 -0.30 3.01 9.42
CA ASP A 225 0.92 2.69 8.68
C ASP A 225 0.60 1.85 7.43
N TYR A 226 -0.38 0.94 7.52
CA TYR A 226 -0.94 0.19 6.39
C TYR A 226 -2.43 -0.10 6.62
N ALA A 227 -3.16 -0.28 5.51
CA ALA A 227 -4.48 -0.89 5.52
C ALA A 227 -4.47 -2.17 4.69
N ILE A 228 -5.08 -3.25 5.18
CA ILE A 228 -5.26 -4.50 4.45
C ILE A 228 -6.75 -4.75 4.28
N MET A 229 -7.17 -5.05 3.06
CA MET A 229 -8.58 -5.24 2.75
C MET A 229 -8.74 -6.26 1.62
N SER A 230 -9.90 -6.91 1.60
CA SER A 230 -10.26 -7.78 0.49
C SER A 230 -10.65 -6.99 -0.75
N ARG A 231 -10.34 -7.53 -1.93
CA ARG A 231 -10.93 -7.07 -3.20
C ARG A 231 -12.41 -7.38 -3.36
N ASN A 232 -12.96 -8.29 -2.57
CA ASN A 232 -14.39 -8.65 -2.64
C ASN A 232 -15.28 -7.58 -1.99
N GLU A 233 -14.70 -6.55 -1.38
CA GLU A 233 -15.41 -5.33 -0.98
C GLU A 233 -16.00 -4.61 -2.20
N SER A 234 -17.13 -3.92 -1.99
CA SER A 234 -17.74 -3.16 -3.08
C SER A 234 -16.80 -2.08 -3.59
N ALA A 235 -16.79 -1.84 -4.91
CA ALA A 235 -15.93 -0.82 -5.52
C ALA A 235 -16.20 0.58 -4.94
N ASP A 236 -17.45 0.88 -4.58
CA ASP A 236 -17.83 2.14 -3.95
C ASP A 236 -17.25 2.27 -2.53
N SER A 237 -17.32 1.20 -1.73
CA SER A 237 -16.69 1.16 -0.41
C SER A 237 -15.17 1.34 -0.50
N LEU A 238 -14.51 0.62 -1.42
CA LEU A 238 -13.07 0.76 -1.65
C LEU A 238 -12.73 2.20 -2.05
N ASN A 239 -13.47 2.79 -3.00
CA ASN A 239 -13.23 4.16 -3.43
C ASN A 239 -13.35 5.18 -2.30
N GLU A 240 -14.34 5.06 -1.42
CA GLU A 240 -14.50 5.96 -0.28
C GLU A 240 -13.35 5.80 0.74
N ILE A 241 -12.96 4.57 1.03
CA ILE A 241 -11.83 4.29 1.93
C ILE A 241 -10.52 4.84 1.35
N PHE A 242 -10.27 4.64 0.05
CA PHE A 242 -9.08 5.12 -0.64
C PHE A 242 -8.97 6.65 -0.65
N LYS A 243 -10.08 7.38 -0.68
CA LYS A 243 -10.09 8.85 -0.64
C LYS A 243 -9.68 9.42 0.73
N GLN A 244 -9.96 8.68 1.79
CA GLN A 244 -9.82 9.19 3.15
C GLN A 244 -8.55 8.67 3.85
N LEU A 245 -8.13 7.44 3.54
CA LEU A 245 -6.85 6.91 4.03
C LEU A 245 -5.65 7.66 3.42
N ARG A 246 -4.55 7.66 4.16
CA ARG A 246 -3.27 8.31 3.79
C ARG A 246 -2.11 7.37 4.09
N CYS A 247 -2.29 6.10 3.75
CA CYS A 247 -1.33 5.04 3.99
C CYS A 247 -1.36 4.06 2.82
N PRO A 248 -0.30 3.27 2.61
CA PRO A 248 -0.34 2.21 1.61
C PRO A 248 -1.46 1.21 1.92
N ILE A 249 -2.24 0.88 0.89
CA ILE A 249 -3.34 -0.07 0.96
C ILE A 249 -2.93 -1.37 0.27
N ILE A 250 -3.21 -2.50 0.93
CA ILE A 250 -2.95 -3.84 0.41
C ILE A 250 -4.30 -4.48 0.13
N LEU A 251 -4.59 -4.61 -1.15
CA LEU A 251 -5.74 -5.36 -1.67
C LEU A 251 -5.37 -6.82 -1.81
N VAL A 252 -6.18 -7.69 -1.22
CA VAL A 252 -6.01 -9.13 -1.22
C VAL A 252 -7.16 -9.77 -1.98
N SER A 253 -6.83 -10.59 -2.98
CA SER A 253 -7.83 -11.36 -3.75
C SER A 253 -8.30 -12.62 -3.01
#